data_AF-A0A0V1LS63-F1
#
_entry.id   AF-A0A0V1LS63-F1
#
_cell.length_a   1.000
_cell.length_b   1.000
_cell.length_c   1.000
_cell.angle_alpha   90.00
_cell.angle_beta   90.00
_cell.angle_gamma   90.00
#
_symmetry.space_group_name_H-M   'P 1'
#
loop_
_entity.id
_entity.type
_entity.pdbx_description
1 polymer ?
#
loop_
_entity_poly.entity_id
_entity_poly.type
_entity_poly.pdbx_seq_one_letter_code
_entity_poly.pdbx_strand_id
1 'polypeptide(L)'
;MIHFAILNATLILNKFSVDFTARNAEKEWKFLFLQFEDVVPLTVDAGISLWKVLRLHLTAATFEYVKSCKSYDEAVAEVKEVYVKPKKETEIRTPLLEYSGLTLQEAFG
;
A
#
# COMPACT_ATOMS: atom_id res chain seq x y z
N MET A 1 3.35 -19.48 -22.27
CA MET A 1 1.99 -18.94 -22.00
C MET A 1 1.95 -18.02 -20.79
N ILE A 2 2.47 -18.41 -19.61
CA ILE A 2 2.42 -17.60 -18.36
C ILE A 2 2.97 -16.17 -18.53
N HIS A 3 4.10 -15.98 -19.22
CA HIS A 3 4.67 -14.65 -19.47
C HIS A 3 3.74 -13.71 -20.27
N PHE A 4 2.94 -14.25 -21.19
CA PHE A 4 2.04 -13.47 -22.04
C PHE A 4 0.79 -13.03 -21.27
N ALA A 5 0.27 -13.89 -20.40
CA ALA A 5 -0.88 -13.58 -19.55
C ALA A 5 -0.51 -12.57 -18.43
N ILE A 6 0.68 -12.67 -17.84
CA ILE A 6 1.20 -11.65 -16.90
C ILE A 6 1.34 -10.32 -17.63
N LEU A 7 1.98 -10.28 -18.81
CA LEU A 7 2.13 -9.05 -19.59
C LEU A 7 0.78 -8.40 -19.91
N ASN A 8 -0.23 -9.20 -20.29
CA ASN A 8 -1.56 -8.69 -20.58
C ASN A 8 -2.27 -8.12 -19.34
N ALA A 9 -2.21 -8.81 -18.19
CA ALA A 9 -2.77 -8.30 -16.93
C ALA A 9 -2.06 -7.01 -16.47
N THR A 10 -0.74 -6.91 -16.69
CA THR A 10 0.05 -5.71 -16.37
C THR A 10 -0.24 -4.55 -17.34
N LEU A 11 -0.68 -4.82 -18.57
CA LEU A 11 -1.09 -3.81 -19.54
C LEU A 11 -2.50 -3.24 -19.27
N ILE A 12 -3.36 -4.00 -18.60
CA ILE A 12 -4.73 -3.62 -18.28
C ILE A 12 -4.80 -2.76 -17.00
N LEU A 13 -3.90 -3.02 -16.05
CA LEU A 13 -3.87 -2.33 -14.77
C LEU A 13 -3.07 -1.03 -14.86
N ASN A 14 -3.64 0.07 -14.38
CA ASN A 14 -2.88 1.30 -14.22
C ASN A 14 -1.88 1.13 -13.07
N LYS A 15 -0.68 1.72 -13.21
CA LYS A 15 0.31 1.69 -12.14
C LYS A 15 -0.17 2.53 -10.97
N PHE A 16 -0.28 1.92 -9.79
CA PHE A 16 -0.58 2.66 -8.58
C PHE A 16 0.65 3.45 -8.14
N SER A 17 0.60 4.76 -8.33
CA SER A 17 1.72 5.67 -8.06
C SER A 17 1.46 6.63 -6.89
N VAL A 18 0.34 6.42 -6.18
CA VAL A 18 -0.19 7.39 -5.22
C VAL A 18 0.28 7.03 -3.82
N ASP A 19 0.93 8.00 -3.18
CA ASP A 19 1.30 7.91 -1.77
C ASP A 19 0.05 7.97 -0.88
N PHE A 20 0.03 7.21 0.22
CA PHE A 20 -1.12 7.16 1.12
C PHE A 20 -1.42 8.48 1.84
N THR A 21 -0.50 9.43 1.84
CA THR A 21 -0.70 10.79 2.36
C THR A 21 -1.42 11.71 1.37
N ALA A 22 -1.58 11.30 0.10
CA ALA A 22 -2.26 12.11 -0.91
C ALA A 22 -3.75 12.27 -0.59
N ARG A 23 -4.31 13.45 -0.86
CA ARG A 23 -5.74 13.75 -0.61
C ARG A 23 -6.69 12.83 -1.38
N ASN A 24 -6.25 12.29 -2.53
CA ASN A 24 -7.00 11.35 -3.35
C ASN A 24 -6.63 9.88 -3.09
N ALA A 25 -5.76 9.57 -2.12
CA ALA A 25 -5.27 8.21 -1.85
C ALA A 25 -6.40 7.17 -1.74
N GLU A 26 -7.46 7.47 -0.99
CA GLU A 26 -8.63 6.60 -0.86
C GLU A 26 -9.32 6.33 -2.21
N LYS A 27 -9.51 7.37 -3.02
CA LYS A 27 -10.19 7.26 -4.33
C LYS A 27 -9.36 6.45 -5.32
N GLU A 28 -8.06 6.70 -5.35
CA GLU A 28 -7.10 6.00 -6.20
C GLU A 28 -6.98 4.54 -5.81
N TRP A 29 -6.96 4.24 -4.51
CA TRP A 29 -6.98 2.86 -4.02
C TRP A 29 -8.27 2.14 -4.41
N LYS A 30 -9.44 2.76 -4.22
CA LYS A 30 -10.73 2.19 -4.63
C LYS A 30 -10.77 1.93 -6.13
N PHE A 31 -10.26 2.86 -6.94
CA PHE A 31 -10.18 2.70 -8.38
C PHE A 31 -9.27 1.52 -8.77
N LEU A 32 -8.06 1.45 -8.20
CA LEU A 32 -7.15 0.32 -8.41
C LEU A 32 -7.79 -1.01 -7.99
N PHE A 33 -8.46 -1.05 -6.84
CA PHE A 33 -9.09 -2.26 -6.32
C PHE A 33 -10.18 -2.77 -7.27
N LEU A 34 -11.00 -1.89 -7.84
CA LEU A 34 -11.98 -2.25 -8.88
C LEU A 34 -11.30 -2.86 -10.11
N GLN A 35 -10.21 -2.26 -10.58
CA GLN A 35 -9.44 -2.84 -11.69
C GLN A 35 -8.87 -4.23 -11.34
N PHE A 36 -8.51 -4.44 -10.06
CA PHE A 36 -8.06 -5.74 -9.55
C PHE A 36 -9.17 -6.79 -9.58
N GLU A 37 -10.39 -6.43 -9.16
CA GLU A 37 -11.55 -7.33 -9.22
C GLU A 37 -11.84 -7.80 -10.66
N ASP A 38 -11.70 -6.91 -11.65
CA ASP A 38 -11.91 -7.23 -13.06
C ASP A 38 -10.85 -8.20 -13.62
N VAL A 39 -9.62 -8.18 -13.10
CA VAL A 39 -8.55 -9.09 -13.52
C VAL A 39 -8.49 -10.38 -12.70
N VAL A 40 -9.22 -10.50 -11.59
CA VAL A 40 -9.24 -11.73 -10.77
C VAL A 40 -9.58 -12.97 -11.61
N PRO A 41 -10.67 -13.00 -12.40
CA PRO A 41 -11.00 -14.15 -13.23
C PRO A 41 -9.90 -14.46 -14.26
N LEU A 42 -9.33 -13.42 -14.87
CA LEU A 42 -8.27 -13.56 -15.88
C LEU A 42 -6.98 -14.16 -15.30
N THR A 43 -6.63 -13.79 -14.07
CA THR A 43 -5.46 -14.34 -13.39
C THR A 43 -5.67 -15.77 -12.93
N VAL A 44 -6.88 -16.12 -12.47
CA VAL A 44 -7.24 -17.49 -12.07
C VAL A 44 -7.19 -18.43 -13.28
N ASP A 45 -7.81 -18.05 -14.40
CA ASP A 45 -7.80 -18.85 -15.64
C ASP A 45 -6.38 -19.06 -16.19
N ALA A 46 -5.50 -18.08 -15.99
CA ALA A 46 -4.10 -18.15 -16.39
C ALA A 46 -3.18 -18.86 -15.38
N GLY A 47 -3.70 -19.29 -14.22
CA GLY A 47 -2.91 -19.88 -13.13
C GLY A 47 -1.91 -18.89 -12.50
N ILE A 48 -2.18 -17.59 -12.57
CA ILE A 48 -1.34 -16.52 -12.04
C ILE A 48 -1.75 -16.22 -10.60
N SER A 49 -0.76 -16.06 -9.73
CA SER A 49 -1.01 -15.64 -8.35
C SER A 49 -1.43 -14.16 -8.29
N LEU A 50 -2.65 -13.91 -7.83
CA LEU A 50 -3.16 -12.56 -7.50
C LEU A 50 -2.21 -11.76 -6.61
N TRP A 51 -1.58 -12.43 -5.64
CA TRP A 51 -0.59 -11.80 -4.77
C TRP A 51 0.61 -11.24 -5.51
N LYS A 52 1.13 -11.98 -6.50
CA LYS A 52 2.23 -11.52 -7.34
C LYS A 52 1.81 -10.32 -8.20
N VAL A 53 0.58 -10.34 -8.73
CA VAL A 53 0.04 -9.21 -9.52
C VAL A 53 -0.11 -7.97 -8.65
N LEU A 54 -0.66 -8.10 -7.44
CA LEU A 54 -0.78 -7.00 -6.47
C LEU A 54 0.59 -6.37 -6.19
N ARG A 55 1.59 -7.17 -5.82
CA ARG A 55 2.95 -6.69 -5.53
C ARG A 55 3.61 -5.92 -6.67
N LEU A 56 3.31 -6.25 -7.93
CA LEU A 56 3.85 -5.54 -9.09
C LEU A 56 3.27 -4.14 -9.27
N HIS A 57 2.07 -3.90 -8.73
CA HIS A 57 1.35 -2.63 -8.89
C HIS A 57 1.51 -1.70 -7.69
N LEU A 58 1.98 -2.19 -6.54
CA LEU A 58 2.21 -1.37 -5.37
C LEU A 58 3.42 -0.42 -5.53
N THR A 59 3.35 0.74 -4.87
CA THR A 59 4.53 1.59 -4.68
C THR A 59 5.50 0.93 -3.70
N ALA A 60 6.76 1.37 -3.70
CA ALA A 60 7.75 0.89 -2.73
C ALA A 60 7.29 1.14 -1.27
N ALA A 61 6.68 2.30 -0.99
CA ALA A 61 6.18 2.63 0.34
C ALA A 61 5.05 1.68 0.76
N THR A 62 4.08 1.43 -0.12
CA THR A 62 2.97 0.51 0.17
C THR A 62 3.44 -0.93 0.33
N PHE A 63 4.46 -1.34 -0.44
CA PHE A 63 5.02 -2.69 -0.36
C PHE A 63 5.60 -3.01 1.02
N GLU A 64 6.20 -2.03 1.70
CA GLU A 64 6.77 -2.22 3.04
C GLU A 64 5.71 -2.63 4.08
N TYR A 65 4.46 -2.17 3.94
CA TYR A 65 3.36 -2.55 4.84
C TYR A 65 2.90 -3.99 4.61
N VAL A 66 2.91 -4.46 3.36
CA VAL A 66 2.37 -5.78 3.02
C VAL A 66 3.44 -6.86 2.85
N LYS A 67 4.73 -6.55 3.03
CA LYS A 67 5.82 -7.51 2.79
C LYS A 67 5.74 -8.76 3.67
N SER A 68 5.18 -8.62 4.88
CA SER A 68 4.97 -9.70 5.85
C SER A 68 3.68 -10.49 5.64
N CYS A 69 2.76 -10.00 4.81
CA CYS A 69 1.49 -10.66 4.54
C CYS A 69 1.71 -12.00 3.81
N LYS A 70 0.91 -13.00 4.17
CA LYS A 70 0.99 -14.36 3.64
C LYS A 70 -0.08 -14.65 2.59
N SER A 71 -1.12 -13.83 2.53
CA SER A 71 -2.21 -13.97 1.57
C SER A 71 -2.54 -12.65 0.87
N TYR A 72 -3.25 -12.77 -0.26
CA TYR A 72 -3.81 -11.64 -0.96
C TYR A 72 -4.78 -10.84 -0.08
N ASP A 73 -5.69 -11.53 0.62
CA ASP A 73 -6.71 -10.89 1.46
C ASP A 73 -6.09 -10.11 2.62
N GLU A 74 -5.03 -10.65 3.24
CA GLU A 74 -4.28 -9.96 4.31
C GLU A 74 -3.63 -8.68 3.78
N ALA A 75 -3.00 -8.75 2.60
CA ALA A 75 -2.40 -7.58 1.98
C ALA A 75 -3.43 -6.52 1.58
N VAL A 76 -4.57 -6.93 1.03
CA VAL A 76 -5.67 -6.01 0.70
C VAL A 76 -6.20 -5.32 1.96
N ALA A 77 -6.34 -6.05 3.07
CA ALA A 77 -6.78 -5.48 4.34
C ALA A 77 -5.80 -4.42 4.86
N GLU A 78 -4.49 -4.71 4.84
CA GLU A 78 -3.43 -3.77 5.23
C GLU A 78 -3.42 -2.51 4.35
N VAL A 79 -3.45 -2.66 3.02
CA VAL A 79 -3.47 -1.48 2.13
C VAL A 79 -4.76 -0.67 2.33
N LYS A 80 -5.89 -1.34 2.54
CA LYS A 80 -7.15 -0.66 2.86
C LYS A 80 -7.05 0.12 4.17
N GLU A 81 -6.38 -0.40 5.19
CA GLU A 81 -6.17 0.33 6.44
C GLU A 81 -5.34 1.60 6.21
N VAL A 82 -4.29 1.54 5.40
CA VAL A 82 -3.40 2.68 5.14
C VAL A 82 -4.06 3.74 4.23
N TYR A 83 -4.87 3.32 3.24
CA TYR A 83 -5.42 4.22 2.21
C TYR A 83 -6.88 4.66 2.43
N VAL A 84 -7.70 3.85 3.08
CA VAL A 84 -9.15 4.14 3.28
C VAL A 84 -9.45 4.66 4.66
N LYS A 85 -8.61 4.37 5.66
CA LYS A 85 -8.77 4.89 7.02
C LYS A 85 -8.01 6.22 7.08
N PRO A 86 -8.69 7.38 6.99
CA PRO A 86 -7.99 8.65 7.11
C PRO A 86 -7.51 8.77 8.56
N LYS A 87 -6.32 9.37 8.71
CA LYS A 87 -5.76 9.79 9.99
C LYS A 87 -6.87 10.36 10.89
N LYS A 88 -7.20 9.68 11.99
CA LYS A 88 -7.31 10.46 13.24
C LYS A 88 -5.99 11.20 13.32
N GLU A 89 -6.02 12.53 13.40
CA GLU A 89 -4.85 13.39 13.57
C GLU A 89 -3.72 12.59 14.22
N THR A 90 -2.79 12.12 13.39
CA THR A 90 -1.56 11.55 13.91
C THR A 90 -0.78 12.80 14.27
N GLU A 91 -1.04 13.26 15.49
CA GLU A 91 0.00 13.58 16.44
C GLU A 91 1.23 12.73 16.09
N ILE A 92 2.07 13.35 15.26
CA ILE A 92 3.53 13.30 15.29
C ILE A 92 4.04 12.01 15.95
N ARG A 93 3.96 10.87 15.25
CA ARG A 93 4.82 9.73 15.57
C ARG A 93 6.16 9.92 14.86
N THR A 94 6.81 11.05 15.18
CA THR A 94 8.27 11.16 15.12
C THR A 94 8.83 10.10 16.06
N PRO A 95 9.93 9.40 15.73
CA PRO A 95 10.64 8.61 16.72
C PRO A 95 11.05 9.53 17.87
N LEU A 96 10.43 9.36 19.04
CA LEU A 96 10.82 9.98 20.30
C LEU A 96 12.15 9.38 20.79
N LEU A 97 13.24 9.53 20.03
CA LEU A 97 14.60 9.16 20.44
C LEU A 97 15.62 10.00 19.65
N GLU A 98 15.67 11.31 19.91
CA GLU A 98 16.91 12.11 19.86
C GLU A 98 16.67 13.53 20.42
N TYR A 99 16.15 13.63 21.65
CA TYR A 99 16.39 14.78 22.53
C TYR A 99 16.25 14.34 24.00
N SER A 100 16.83 13.19 24.32
CA SER A 100 17.25 12.93 25.70
C SER A 100 18.59 13.63 25.91
N GLY A 101 18.59 14.80 26.54
CA GLY A 101 19.82 15.26 27.20
C GLY A 101 20.20 16.74 27.21
N LEU A 102 19.30 17.72 27.09
CA LEU A 102 19.59 19.05 27.63
C LEU A 102 18.38 19.59 28.41
N THR A 103 18.69 19.97 29.65
CA THR A 103 17.83 19.99 30.83
C THR A 103 16.98 21.26 30.95
N LEU A 104 15.76 21.10 31.49
CA LEU A 104 14.86 22.17 31.97
C LEU A 104 15.44 23.02 33.13
N GLN A 105 16.76 23.00 33.35
CA GLN A 105 17.43 23.70 34.43
C GLN A 105 18.01 25.06 34.01
N GLU A 106 17.98 25.40 32.71
CA GLU A 106 18.44 26.71 32.20
C GLU A 106 17.28 27.69 31.93
N ALA A 107 16.02 27.28 32.10
CA ALA A 107 14.86 28.15 31.84
C ALA A 107 14.36 28.92 33.10
N PHE A 108 14.87 28.60 34.29
CA PHE A 108 14.54 29.26 35.54
C PHE A 108 15.78 29.50 36.43
N GLY A 109 16.90 29.89 35.80
CA GLY A 109 18.08 30.45 36.47
C GLY A 109 18.16 31.95 36.27
#